data_AF-A0A5D2ACY5-F1
#
_entry.id   AF-A0A5D2ACY5-F1
#
_cell.length_a   1.000
_cell.length_b   1.000
_cell.length_c   1.000
_cell.angle_alpha   90.00
_cell.angle_beta   90.00
_cell.angle_gamma   90.00
#
_symmetry.space_group_name_H-M   'P 1'
#
loop_
_entity.id
_entity.type
_entity.pdbx_description
1 polymer ?
#
loop_
_entity_poly.entity_id
_entity_poly.type
_entity_poly.pdbx_seq_one_letter_code
_entity_poly.pdbx_strand_id
1 'polypeptide(L)' 'MKTLLICFALISMVVVQVDVAACSGAMYIHPGVLDPCKRPGRPHLRCHLNLKSAHTQTITYNRGCSRHHRCRQ' A
#
# COMPACT_ATOMS: atom_id res chain seq x y z
N MET A 1 26.97 -38.98 11.86
CA MET A 1 27.10 -37.49 11.89
C MET A 1 27.26 -36.89 10.50
N LYS A 2 28.23 -37.36 9.68
CA LYS A 2 28.46 -36.83 8.31
C LYS A 2 27.25 -36.97 7.38
N THR A 3 26.56 -38.10 7.40
CA THR A 3 25.34 -38.35 6.60
C THR A 3 24.18 -37.43 6.98
N LEU A 4 24.00 -37.16 8.28
CA LEU A 4 22.97 -36.23 8.76
C LEU A 4 23.23 -34.80 8.29
N LEU A 5 24.49 -34.34 8.34
CA LEU A 5 24.87 -33.02 7.83
C LEU A 5 24.61 -32.87 6.33
N ILE A 6 24.88 -33.93 5.55
CA ILE A 6 24.58 -33.95 4.12
C ILE A 6 23.06 -33.87 3.88
N CYS A 7 22.26 -34.65 4.61
CA CYS A 7 20.80 -34.58 4.50
C CYS A 7 20.26 -33.18 4.86
N PHE A 8 20.74 -32.56 5.94
CA PHE A 8 20.35 -31.21 6.31
C PHE A 8 20.70 -30.17 5.23
N ALA A 9 21.90 -30.26 4.64
CA ALA A 9 22.32 -29.36 3.57
C ALA A 9 21.41 -29.47 2.33
N LEU A 10 21.02 -30.70 1.96
CA LEU A 10 20.12 -30.95 0.83
C LEU A 10 18.72 -30.37 1.08
N ILE A 11 18.16 -30.58 2.27
CA ILE A 11 16.84 -30.04 2.64
C ILE A 11 16.86 -28.51 2.61
N SER A 12 17.88 -27.88 3.20
CA SER A 12 18.02 -26.42 3.20
C SER A 12 18.13 -25.84 1.79
N MET A 13 18.89 -26.50 0.90
CA MET A 13 18.99 -26.09 -0.51
C MET A 13 17.64 -26.14 -1.23
N VAL A 14 16.86 -27.20 -1.01
CA VAL A 14 15.52 -27.35 -1.60
C VAL A 14 14.57 -26.26 -1.08
N VAL A 15 14.56 -26.01 0.22
CA VAL A 15 13.71 -24.97 0.84
C VAL A 15 14.05 -23.59 0.28
N VAL A 16 15.33 -23.24 0.18
CA VAL A 16 15.76 -21.94 -0.37
C VAL A 16 15.38 -21.80 -1.84
N GLN A 17 15.49 -22.85 -2.66
CA GLN A 17 15.08 -22.79 -4.07
C GLN A 17 13.57 -22.61 -4.23
N VAL A 18 12.76 -23.26 -3.40
CA VAL A 18 11.30 -23.11 -3.40
C VAL A 18 10.91 -21.68 -2.99
N ASP A 19 11.58 -21.12 -1.99
CA ASP A 19 11.29 -19.75 -1.52
C ASP A 19 11.70 -18.69 -2.54
N VAL A 20 12.84 -18.89 -3.22
CA VAL A 20 13.27 -18.01 -4.34
C VAL A 20 12.28 -18.09 -5.50
N ALA A 21 11.79 -19.28 -5.84
CA ALA A 21 10.77 -19.45 -6.86
C ALA A 21 9.44 -18.79 -6.46
N ALA A 22 9.01 -18.96 -5.20
CA ALA A 22 7.81 -18.33 -4.66
C ALA A 22 7.91 -16.79 -4.60
N CYS A 23 9.07 -16.25 -4.23
CA CYS A 23 9.33 -14.81 -4.25
C CYS A 23 9.42 -14.25 -5.68
N SER A 24 9.96 -15.01 -6.63
CA SER A 24 9.99 -14.62 -8.04
C SER A 24 8.59 -14.63 -8.69
N GLY A 25 7.69 -15.48 -8.17
CA GLY A 25 6.29 -15.59 -8.57
C GLY A 25 5.33 -14.77 -7.69
N ALA A 26 5.82 -14.08 -6.66
CA ALA A 26 5.05 -13.12 -5.88
C ALA A 26 4.73 -11.94 -6.81
N MET A 27 3.68 -12.11 -7.61
CA MET A 27 3.06 -11.04 -8.38
C MET A 27 2.84 -9.90 -7.41
N TYR A 28 3.65 -8.85 -7.54
CA TYR A 28 3.48 -7.63 -6.76
C TYR A 28 1.99 -7.28 -6.77
N ILE A 29 1.40 -7.16 -5.57
CA ILE A 29 0.01 -6.73 -5.45
C ILE A 29 -0.09 -5.45 -6.26
N HIS A 30 -0.95 -5.48 -7.30
CA HIS A 30 -1.02 -4.39 -8.24
C HIS A 30 -1.22 -3.09 -7.45
N PRO A 31 -0.43 -2.02 -7.66
CA PRO A 31 -0.46 -0.83 -6.80
C PRO A 31 -1.86 -0.22 -6.65
N GLY A 32 -2.68 -0.31 -7.70
CA GLY A 32 -4.10 0.04 -7.71
C GLY A 32 -5.03 -0.72 -6.73
N VAL A 33 -4.56 -1.83 -6.14
CA VAL A 33 -5.27 -2.57 -5.08
C VAL A 33 -5.01 -1.92 -3.72
N LEU A 34 -3.79 -1.45 -3.48
CA LEU A 34 -3.41 -0.75 -2.24
C LEU A 34 -3.86 0.71 -2.26
N ASP A 35 -3.73 1.36 -3.41
CA ASP A 35 -4.15 2.74 -3.62
C ASP A 35 -5.16 2.79 -4.77
N PRO A 36 -6.46 2.90 -4.46
CA PRO A 36 -7.51 2.99 -5.47
C PRO A 36 -7.27 4.11 -6.50
N CYS A 37 -6.54 5.18 -6.14
CA CYS A 37 -6.20 6.26 -7.06
C CYS A 37 -5.17 5.89 -8.12
N LYS A 38 -4.36 4.85 -7.88
CA LYS A 38 -3.38 4.31 -8.83
C LYS A 38 -3.97 3.19 -9.69
N ARG A 39 -5.26 2.87 -9.54
CA ARG A 39 -5.91 1.82 -10.32
C ARG A 39 -6.07 2.26 -11.77
N PRO A 40 -5.56 1.49 -12.75
CA PRO A 40 -5.73 1.79 -14.17
C PRO A 40 -7.22 1.76 -14.54
N GLY A 41 -7.65 2.68 -15.41
CA GLY A 41 -9.05 2.82 -15.82
C GLY A 41 -9.54 4.26 -15.78
N ARG A 42 -10.84 4.45 -15.55
CA ARG A 42 -11.49 5.78 -15.50
C ARG A 42 -10.88 6.68 -14.41
N PRO A 43 -10.92 8.01 -14.60
CA PRO A 43 -10.60 8.97 -13.54
C PRO A 43 -11.45 8.72 -12.31
N HIS A 44 -10.79 8.52 -11.17
CA HIS A 44 -11.45 8.30 -9.89
C HIS A 44 -11.90 9.65 -9.31
N LEU A 45 -13.21 9.83 -9.12
CA LEU A 45 -13.85 11.11 -8.77
C LEU A 45 -13.36 11.76 -7.45
N ARG A 46 -12.49 11.11 -6.68
CA ARG A 46 -11.95 11.60 -5.39
C ARG A 46 -10.43 11.60 -5.30
N CYS A 47 -9.76 11.23 -6.38
CA CYS A 47 -8.31 11.18 -6.40
C CYS A 47 -7.77 12.53 -6.85
N HIS A 48 -6.87 13.10 -6.05
CA HIS A 48 -6.27 14.38 -6.36
C HIS A 48 -5.38 14.23 -7.59
N LEU A 49 -5.74 14.88 -8.70
CA LEU A 49 -4.98 14.87 -9.95
C LEU A 49 -3.59 15.51 -9.81
N ASN A 50 -3.40 16.33 -8.78
CA ASN A 50 -2.14 16.96 -8.43
C ASN A 50 -1.72 16.55 -7.02
N LEU A 51 -0.65 15.78 -6.88
CA LEU A 51 -0.08 15.42 -5.57
C LEU A 51 0.56 16.62 -4.85
N LYS A 52 0.92 17.67 -5.60
CA LYS A 52 1.57 18.89 -5.09
C LYS A 52 0.60 20.04 -4.78
N SER A 53 -0.67 19.92 -5.15
CA SER A 53 -1.63 20.98 -4.85
C SER A 53 -1.99 20.95 -3.37
N ALA A 54 -2.14 22.12 -2.77
CA ALA A 54 -2.69 22.26 -1.43
C ALA A 54 -4.02 21.51 -1.32
N HIS A 55 -4.25 20.87 -0.17
CA HIS A 55 -5.49 20.15 0.11
C HIS A 55 -6.67 21.08 -0.12
N THR A 56 -7.41 20.84 -1.21
CA THR A 56 -8.55 21.68 -1.55
C THR A 56 -9.74 21.12 -0.78
N GLN A 57 -10.29 21.93 0.12
CA GLN A 57 -11.42 21.52 0.94
C GLN A 57 -12.60 21.19 0.01
N THR A 58 -12.90 19.89 -0.16
CA THR A 58 -13.88 19.41 -1.16
C THR A 58 -15.30 19.90 -0.87
N ILE A 59 -15.58 20.25 0.39
CA ILE A 59 -16.89 20.72 0.83
C ILE A 59 -16.70 21.90 1.76
N THR A 60 -17.16 23.07 1.34
CA THR A 60 -17.19 24.29 2.14
C THR A 60 -18.33 24.17 3.17
N TYR A 61 -18.08 23.48 4.29
CA TYR A 61 -19.09 23.38 5.34
C TYR A 61 -19.02 24.62 6.23
N ASN A 62 -20.04 25.47 6.17
CA ASN A 62 -20.17 26.60 7.07
C ASN A 62 -20.60 26.08 8.44
N ARG A 63 -19.61 25.78 9.31
CA ARG A 63 -19.86 25.28 10.67
C ARG A 63 -20.52 26.31 11.58
N GLY A 64 -20.67 27.56 11.11
CA GLY A 64 -21.12 28.67 11.91
C GLY A 64 -20.22 28.90 13.12
N CYS A 65 -20.64 29.79 14.00
CA CYS A 65 -19.95 30.05 15.24
C CYS A 65 -20.63 29.32 16.40
N SER A 66 -19.97 28.30 16.97
CA SER A 66 -20.46 27.74 18.23
C SER A 66 -20.00 28.62 19.41
N ARG A 67 -20.90 28.87 20.37
CA ARG A 67 -20.57 29.61 21.62
C ARG A 67 -19.38 29.01 22.37
N HIS A 68 -19.19 27.70 22.26
CA HIS A 68 -18.13 26.95 22.95
C HIS A 68 -16.74 27.23 22.38
N HIS A 69 -16.64 27.50 21.08
CA HIS A 69 -15.36 27.66 20.40
C HIS A 69 -15.07 29.10 19.96
N ARG A 70 -15.87 30.09 20.38
CA ARG A 70 -15.77 31.55 20.10
C ARG A 70 -14.93 31.87 18.86
N CYS A 71 -15.58 32.20 17.75
CA CYS A 71 -14.91 32.44 16.48
C CYS A 71 -13.69 33.35 16.63
N ARG A 72 -12.55 32.90 16.10
CA ARG A 72 -11.44 33.80 15.84
C ARG A 72 -11.96 34.90 14.92
N GLN A 73 -11.98 36.12 15.44
CA GLN A 73 -12.13 37.34 14.64
C GLN A 73 -10.95 37.46 13.68
#